data_AF-A0A4Q3C8T5-F1
#
_entry.id   AF-A0A4Q3C8T5-F1
#
_cell.length_a   1.000
_cell.length_b   1.000
_cell.length_c   1.000
_cell.angle_alpha   90.00
_cell.angle_beta   90.00
_cell.angle_gamma   90.00
#
_symmetry.space_group_name_H-M   'P 1'
#
loop_
_entity.id
_entity.type
_entity.pdbx_description
1 polymer ?
#
loop_
_entity_poly.entity_id
_entity_poly.type
_entity_poly.pdbx_seq_one_letter_code
_entity_poly.pdbx_strand_id
1 'polypeptide(L)'
;YSFTDNNAGRNAGYYRIKAVSRDGQVQYSNIVRINAITEPALAFISVYPNPVVNKKTAVRFTNCAAGTYQVELLGSNGQVIFKRSVVVRGNDFTQQIVLPGITASGVYRLQAYNQGDKKIFATQLMIE
;
A
#
# COMPACT_ATOMS: atom_id res chain seq x y z
N TYR A 1 -13.11 -0.22 12.05
CA TYR A 1 -12.43 -0.60 13.30
C TYR A 1 -10.93 -0.54 13.04
N SER A 2 -10.16 0.15 13.88
CA SER A 2 -8.70 0.15 13.85
C SER A 2 -8.18 -0.19 15.25
N PHE A 3 -7.09 -0.95 15.31
CA PHE A 3 -6.40 -1.30 16.56
C PHE A 3 -4.90 -1.16 16.34
N THR A 4 -4.22 -0.50 17.28
CA THR A 4 -2.77 -0.30 17.26
C THR A 4 -2.12 -1.19 18.31
N ASP A 5 -1.19 -2.04 17.88
CA ASP A 5 -0.35 -2.82 18.78
C ASP A 5 0.91 -2.03 19.16
N ASN A 6 0.99 -1.59 20.42
CA ASN A 6 2.11 -0.80 20.95
C ASN A 6 3.36 -1.64 21.27
N ASN A 7 3.28 -2.97 21.17
CA ASN A 7 4.41 -3.88 21.44
C ASN A 7 4.99 -4.51 20.17
N ALA A 8 4.52 -4.10 18.99
CA ALA A 8 5.03 -4.56 17.71
C ALA A 8 6.50 -4.11 17.52
N GLY A 9 7.42 -5.05 17.31
CA GLY A 9 8.78 -4.74 16.83
C GLY A 9 9.91 -5.56 17.42
N ARG A 10 9.74 -6.13 18.62
CA ARG A 10 10.85 -6.82 19.33
C ARG A 10 11.05 -8.28 18.91
N ASN A 11 9.99 -8.93 18.42
CA ASN A 11 9.96 -10.32 17.94
C ASN A 11 9.03 -10.40 16.72
N ALA A 12 9.11 -11.49 15.95
CA ALA A 12 8.15 -11.74 14.89
C ALA A 12 6.73 -11.88 15.50
N GLY A 13 5.78 -11.09 15.01
CA GLY A 13 4.38 -11.13 15.41
C GLY A 13 3.52 -11.89 14.41
N TYR A 14 2.44 -12.51 14.88
CA TYR A 14 1.46 -13.20 14.04
C TYR A 14 0.09 -12.61 14.34
N TYR A 15 -0.56 -12.06 13.32
CA TYR A 15 -1.85 -11.39 13.44
C TYR A 15 -2.90 -12.08 12.58
N ARG A 16 -4.12 -12.20 13.11
CA ARG A 16 -5.31 -12.59 12.35
C ARG A 16 -6.52 -11.78 12.85
N ILE A 17 -7.43 -11.46 11.95
CA ILE A 17 -8.69 -10.80 12.29
C ILE A 17 -9.69 -11.88 12.67
N LYS A 18 -10.38 -11.70 13.79
CA LYS A 18 -11.57 -12.47 14.17
C LYS A 18 -12.81 -11.67 13.81
N ALA A 19 -13.65 -12.21 12.93
CA ALA A 19 -14.97 -11.69 12.62
C ALA A 19 -16.04 -12.54 13.31
N VAL A 20 -17.08 -11.89 13.82
CA VAL A 20 -18.27 -12.54 14.36
C VAL A 20 -19.46 -12.05 13.55
N SER A 21 -20.11 -12.97 12.84
CA SER A 21 -21.32 -12.69 12.06
C SER A 21 -22.51 -12.42 12.97
N ARG A 22 -23.58 -11.82 12.43
CA ARG A 22 -24.80 -11.49 13.20
C ARG A 22 -25.50 -12.71 13.81
N ASP A 23 -25.29 -13.88 13.24
CA ASP A 23 -25.77 -15.18 13.72
C ASP A 23 -24.83 -15.86 14.72
N GLY A 24 -23.75 -15.18 15.13
CA GLY A 24 -22.76 -15.68 16.09
C GLY A 24 -21.64 -16.52 15.46
N GLN A 25 -21.65 -16.75 14.15
CA GLN A 25 -20.61 -17.53 13.49
C GLN A 25 -19.25 -16.81 13.53
N VAL A 26 -18.20 -17.53 13.93
CA VAL A 26 -16.85 -16.99 14.04
C VAL A 26 -16.03 -17.36 12.81
N GLN A 27 -15.44 -16.36 12.17
CA GLN A 27 -14.50 -16.55 11.06
C GLN A 27 -13.17 -15.88 11.39
N TYR A 28 -12.07 -16.49 10.94
CA TYR A 28 -10.73 -15.92 11.07
C TYR A 28 -10.18 -15.57 9.69
N SER A 29 -9.45 -14.46 9.57
CA SER A 29 -8.64 -14.19 8.38
C SER A 29 -7.42 -15.11 8.31
N ASN A 30 -6.71 -15.07 7.19
CA ASN A 30 -5.36 -15.60 7.08
C ASN A 30 -4.45 -15.01 8.17
N ILE A 31 -3.46 -15.79 8.61
CA ILE A 31 -2.43 -15.35 9.55
C ILE A 31 -1.39 -14.54 8.78
N VAL A 32 -1.19 -13.29 9.20
CA VAL A 32 -0.15 -12.40 8.69
C VAL A 32 1.03 -12.44 9.66
N ARG A 33 2.20 -12.84 9.18
CA ARG A 33 3.45 -12.78 9.94
C ARG A 33 4.12 -11.43 9.68
N ILE A 34 4.45 -10.73 10.75
CA ILE A 34 5.30 -9.53 10.74
C ILE A 34 6.64 -9.94 11.34
N ASN A 35 7.74 -9.73 10.63
CA ASN A 35 9.06 -10.09 11.13
C ASN A 35 9.52 -9.14 12.24
N ALA A 36 10.42 -9.61 13.11
CA ALA A 36 11.07 -8.76 14.10
C ALA A 36 11.81 -7.60 13.42
N ILE A 37 11.79 -6.41 14.01
CA ILE A 37 12.57 -5.28 13.52
C ILE A 37 13.99 -5.45 14.07
N THR A 38 14.78 -6.30 13.41
CA THR A 38 16.19 -6.56 13.76
C THR A 38 17.18 -5.84 12.86
N GLU A 39 16.71 -5.16 11.81
CA GLU A 39 17.52 -4.48 10.79
C GLU A 39 17.13 -3.00 10.69
N PRO A 40 18.02 -2.10 10.19
CA PRO A 40 17.62 -0.73 9.85
C PRO A 40 16.33 -0.79 9.02
N ALA A 41 15.35 0.04 9.39
CA ALA A 41 13.97 -0.09 8.91
C ALA A 41 13.95 -0.35 7.40
N LEU A 42 13.46 -1.54 7.02
CA LEU A 42 13.46 -2.00 5.64
C LEU A 42 12.77 -0.98 4.73
N ALA A 43 13.29 -0.79 3.51
CA ALA A 43 12.63 0.04 2.52
C ALA A 43 11.20 -0.47 2.30
N PHE A 44 10.20 0.37 2.53
CA PHE A 44 8.80 0.02 2.33
C PHE A 44 8.04 1.15 1.65
N ILE A 45 7.06 0.76 0.85
CA ILE A 45 6.15 1.68 0.18
C ILE A 45 4.75 1.40 0.72
N SER A 46 4.00 2.46 1.03
CA SER A 46 2.63 2.38 1.53
C SER A 46 1.74 3.38 0.81
N VAL A 47 0.43 3.10 0.80
CA VAL A 47 -0.56 3.93 0.10
C VAL A 47 -1.74 4.20 1.02
N TYR A 48 -2.15 5.45 1.13
CA TYR A 48 -3.27 5.86 1.96
C TYR A 48 -3.95 7.14 1.44
N PRO A 49 -5.27 7.31 1.64
CA PRO A 49 -6.19 6.32 2.21
C PRO A 49 -6.52 5.21 1.21
N ASN A 50 -6.97 4.06 1.74
CA ASN A 50 -7.62 2.99 1.00
C ASN A 50 -8.83 2.54 1.86
N PRO A 51 -10.09 2.79 1.44
CA PRO A 51 -10.53 3.28 0.13
C PRO A 51 -10.07 4.71 -0.22
N VAL A 52 -9.88 4.96 -1.51
CA VAL A 52 -9.50 6.26 -2.08
C VAL A 52 -10.75 7.09 -2.27
N VAL A 53 -10.87 8.15 -1.47
CA VAL A 53 -11.95 9.14 -1.57
C VAL A 53 -11.49 10.35 -2.37
N ASN A 54 -12.41 11.04 -3.05
CA ASN A 54 -12.15 12.27 -3.81
C ASN A 54 -11.02 12.15 -4.85
N LYS A 55 -10.75 10.94 -5.36
CA LYS A 55 -9.71 10.67 -6.38
C LYS A 55 -8.32 11.11 -5.94
N LYS A 56 -8.05 11.16 -4.63
CA LYS A 56 -6.77 11.59 -4.06
C LYS A 56 -6.25 10.50 -3.14
N THR A 57 -5.03 10.05 -3.42
CA THR A 57 -4.31 9.11 -2.57
C THR A 57 -2.87 9.58 -2.42
N ALA A 58 -2.18 9.14 -1.37
CA ALA A 58 -0.79 9.43 -1.10
C ALA A 58 0.01 8.14 -1.14
N VAL A 59 1.15 8.17 -1.81
CA VAL A 59 2.14 7.09 -1.81
C VAL A 59 3.32 7.55 -0.99
N ARG A 60 3.59 6.85 0.11
CA ARG A 60 4.72 7.12 1.00
C ARG A 60 5.82 6.10 0.76
N PHE A 61 7.01 6.61 0.52
CA PHE A 61 8.25 5.89 0.35
C PHE A 61 9.07 6.06 1.63
N THR A 62 9.35 4.97 2.32
CA THR A 62 10.13 4.98 3.57
C THR A 62 11.37 4.13 3.40
N ASN A 63 12.52 4.71 3.70
CA ASN A 63 13.88 4.18 3.50
C ASN A 63 14.15 3.66 2.07
N CYS A 64 13.42 4.16 1.08
CA CYS A 64 13.71 3.91 -0.32
C CYS A 64 14.94 4.73 -0.75
N ALA A 65 15.83 4.12 -1.54
CA ALA A 65 16.98 4.83 -2.10
C ALA A 65 16.52 6.03 -2.93
N ALA A 66 17.23 7.15 -2.84
CA ALA A 66 16.96 8.32 -3.67
C ALA A 66 17.05 7.94 -5.15
N GLY A 67 16.07 8.37 -5.93
CA GLY A 67 15.96 7.98 -7.33
C GLY A 67 14.59 8.24 -7.92
N THR A 68 14.46 7.87 -9.19
CA THR A 68 13.22 8.02 -9.94
C THR A 68 12.44 6.71 -9.88
N TYR A 69 11.22 6.79 -9.39
CA TYR A 69 10.28 5.68 -9.30
C TYR A 69 9.11 5.93 -10.22
N GLN A 70 8.64 4.86 -10.86
CA GLN A 70 7.46 4.93 -11.70
C GLN A 70 6.29 4.32 -10.96
N VAL A 71 5.24 5.12 -10.75
CA VAL A 71 4.00 4.68 -10.12
C VAL A 71 2.94 4.52 -11.19
N GLU A 72 2.30 3.36 -11.21
CA GLU A 72 1.27 2.99 -12.18
C GLU A 72 -0.02 2.57 -11.46
N LEU A 73 -1.16 2.99 -11.99
CA LEU A 73 -2.48 2.47 -11.61
C LEU A 73 -3.01 1.64 -12.77
N LEU A 74 -3.33 0.37 -12.50
CA LEU A 74 -3.87 -0.56 -13.46
C LEU A 74 -5.35 -0.83 -13.15
N GLY A 75 -6.17 -0.90 -14.21
CA GLY A 75 -7.54 -1.38 -14.15
C GLY A 75 -7.63 -2.88 -13.89
N SER A 76 -8.85 -3.39 -13.73
CA SER A 76 -9.12 -4.82 -13.50
C SER A 76 -8.66 -5.71 -14.68
N ASN A 77 -8.65 -5.16 -15.89
CA ASN A 77 -8.16 -5.79 -17.12
C ASN A 77 -6.62 -5.69 -17.31
N GLY A 78 -5.89 -5.09 -16.36
CA GLY A 78 -4.45 -4.86 -16.48
C GLY A 78 -4.04 -3.66 -17.34
N GLN A 79 -4.99 -2.88 -17.86
CA GLN A 79 -4.69 -1.65 -18.58
C GLN A 79 -4.10 -0.60 -17.64
N VAL A 80 -3.02 0.07 -18.04
CA VAL A 80 -2.47 1.22 -17.31
C VAL A 80 -3.38 2.43 -17.52
N ILE A 81 -4.01 2.89 -16.45
CA ILE A 81 -4.96 4.02 -16.44
C ILE A 81 -4.26 5.31 -16.03
N PHE A 82 -3.24 5.20 -15.19
CA PHE A 82 -2.44 6.32 -14.75
C PHE A 82 -0.99 5.87 -14.60
N LYS A 83 -0.06 6.75 -14.98
CA LYS A 83 1.37 6.54 -14.87
C LYS A 83 2.04 7.85 -14.52
N ARG A 84 2.91 7.84 -13.50
CA ARG A 84 3.64 9.03 -13.05
C ARG A 84 5.04 8.68 -12.60
N SER A 85 5.99 9.50 -13.05
CA SER A 85 7.37 9.48 -12.56
C SER A 85 7.48 10.32 -11.29
N VAL A 86 8.11 9.77 -10.25
CA VAL A 86 8.23 10.35 -8.91
C VAL A 86 9.70 10.35 -8.51
N VAL A 87 10.25 11.52 -8.23
CA VAL A 87 11.65 11.67 -7.79
C VAL A 87 11.71 11.66 -6.26
N VAL A 88 12.15 10.55 -5.69
CA VAL A 88 12.32 10.37 -4.25
C VAL A 88 13.67 10.95 -3.83
N ARG A 89 13.67 11.89 -2.88
CA ARG A 89 14.86 12.67 -2.46
C ARG A 89 15.31 12.44 -1.02
N GLY A 90 14.74 11.46 -0.31
CA GLY A 90 15.08 11.21 1.08
C GLY A 90 14.49 9.92 1.63
N ASN A 91 14.81 9.63 2.88
CA ASN A 91 14.40 8.42 3.59
C ASN A 91 12.91 8.39 3.94
N ASP A 92 12.22 9.52 3.90
CA ASP A 92 10.76 9.56 4.04
C ASP A 92 10.21 10.59 3.06
N PHE A 93 9.52 10.10 2.04
CA PHE A 93 9.00 10.93 0.96
C PHE A 93 7.57 10.53 0.65
N THR A 94 6.65 11.50 0.69
CA THR A 94 5.25 11.26 0.36
C THR A 94 4.88 12.02 -0.90
N GLN A 95 4.39 11.29 -1.90
CA GLN A 95 3.85 11.87 -3.13
C GLN A 95 2.33 11.78 -3.11
N GLN A 96 1.67 12.93 -3.19
CA GLN A 96 0.24 12.95 -3.47
C GLN A 96 -0.03 12.64 -4.94
N ILE A 97 -0.98 11.74 -5.17
CA ILE A 97 -1.46 11.32 -6.48
C ILE A 97 -2.92 11.76 -6.60
N VAL A 98 -3.19 12.55 -7.63
CA VAL A 98 -4.55 12.89 -8.07
C VAL A 98 -4.87 11.98 -9.25
N LEU A 99 -5.88 11.14 -9.09
CA LEU A 99 -6.32 10.22 -10.13
C LEU A 99 -7.11 10.97 -11.21
N PRO A 100 -7.03 10.51 -12.47
CA PRO A 100 -7.82 11.10 -13.55
C PRO A 100 -9.31 11.15 -13.23
N GLY A 101 -9.99 12.22 -13.66
CA GLY A 101 -11.43 12.39 -13.42
C GLY A 101 -12.29 11.26 -14.01
N ILE A 102 -11.80 10.56 -15.03
CA ILE A 102 -12.47 9.42 -15.68
C ILE A 102 -12.34 8.10 -14.91
N THR A 103 -11.54 8.05 -13.84
CA THR A 103 -11.42 6.84 -13.03
C THR A 103 -12.74 6.57 -12.30
N ALA A 104 -13.37 5.44 -12.66
CA ALA A 104 -14.60 4.97 -12.05
C ALA A 104 -14.33 4.37 -10.66
N SER A 105 -15.39 4.23 -9.87
CA SER A 105 -15.34 3.50 -8.60
C SER A 105 -15.09 2.01 -8.87
N GLY A 106 -14.25 1.37 -8.07
CA GLY A 106 -13.90 -0.03 -8.26
C GLY A 106 -12.55 -0.42 -7.68
N VAL A 107 -12.13 -1.64 -7.98
CA VAL A 107 -10.85 -2.20 -7.52
C VAL A 107 -9.79 -2.00 -8.60
N TYR A 108 -8.71 -1.33 -8.21
CA TYR A 108 -7.55 -1.05 -9.04
C TYR A 108 -6.30 -1.63 -8.41
N ARG A 109 -5.25 -1.80 -9.21
CA ARG A 109 -3.93 -2.22 -8.71
C ARG A 109 -2.95 -1.07 -8.87
N LEU A 110 -2.40 -0.58 -7.76
CA LEU A 110 -1.31 0.39 -7.79
C LEU A 110 0.02 -0.33 -7.66
N GLN A 111 0.98 0.01 -8.53
CA GLN A 111 2.29 -0.59 -8.58
C GLN A 111 3.37 0.50 -8.59
N ALA A 112 4.53 0.20 -8.02
CA ALA A 112 5.71 1.05 -8.15
C ALA A 112 6.91 0.24 -8.65
N TYR A 113 7.65 0.86 -9.55
CA TYR A 113 8.86 0.34 -10.17
C TYR A 113 10.05 1.22 -9.78
N ASN A 114 11.21 0.59 -9.57
CA ASN A 114 12.46 1.31 -9.34
C ASN A 114 13.11 1.77 -10.65
N GLN A 115 14.28 2.43 -10.57
CA GLN A 115 15.03 2.91 -11.75
C GLN A 115 15.45 1.80 -12.73
N GLY A 116 15.46 0.53 -12.32
CA GLY A 116 15.82 -0.61 -13.18
C GLY A 116 14.59 -1.34 -13.74
N ASP A 117 13.43 -0.69 -13.79
CA ASP A 117 12.15 -1.26 -14.22
C ASP A 117 11.70 -2.51 -13.44
N LYS A 118 12.30 -2.75 -12.28
CA LYS A 118 11.89 -3.84 -11.38
C LYS A 118 10.72 -3.36 -10.55
N LYS A 119 9.61 -4.09 -10.62
CA LYS A 119 8.46 -3.89 -9.72
C LYS A 119 8.89 -4.18 -8.28
N ILE A 120 8.77 -3.18 -7.42
CA ILE A 120 9.15 -3.26 -6.00
C ILE A 120 7.95 -3.15 -5.06
N PHE A 121 6.80 -2.72 -5.57
CA PHE A 121 5.58 -2.58 -4.78
C PHE A 121 4.35 -2.85 -5.65
N ALA A 122 3.35 -3.50 -5.07
CA ALA A 122 2.04 -3.68 -5.65
C ALA A 122 1.00 -3.83 -4.55
N THR A 123 -0.12 -3.09 -4.66
CA THR A 123 -1.26 -3.22 -3.75
C THR A 123 -2.57 -3.05 -4.50
N GLN A 124 -3.66 -3.55 -3.92
CA GLN A 124 -5.01 -3.28 -4.39
C GLN A 124 -5.53 -2.01 -3.71
N LEU A 125 -6.10 -1.11 -4.51
CA LEU A 125 -6.79 0.09 -4.04
C LEU A 125 -8.26 0.00 -4.42
N MET A 126 -9.13 0.24 -3.46
CA MET A 126 -10.54 0.49 -3.69
C MET A 126 -10.71 1.99 -3.95
N ILE A 127 -11.31 2.36 -5.07
CA ILE A 127 -11.68 3.75 -5.39
C ILE A 127 -13.18 3.89 -5.21
N GLU A 128 -13.59 4.93 -4.46
CA GLU A 128 -15.00 5.31 -4.27
C GLU A 128 -15.46 6.36 -5.28
#